data_AF-A0A3Q7HPH2-F1
#
_entry.id   AF-A0A3Q7HPH2-F1
#
_cell.length_a   1.000
_cell.length_b   1.000
_cell.length_c   1.000
_cell.angle_alpha   90.00
_cell.angle_beta   90.00
_cell.angle_gamma   90.00
#
_symmetry.space_group_name_H-M   'P 1'
#
loop_
_entity.id
_entity.type
_entity.pdbx_description
1 polymer ?
#
loop_
_entity_poly.entity_id
_entity_poly.type
_entity_poly.pdbx_seq_one_letter_code
_entity_poly.pdbx_strand_id
1 'polypeptide(L)'
;MYTFINNEESNKKKVIFIMGATGTGKSREIEPDSDFTPEDFCLQAIVYIEKILKTQRVPIIVGGSNSYIEQLVEDPVFMFNYKYDCCFIWIDVEQSVLNCRVDMRVDQMVKAGLVDEVRQIFIADADADYTKGIRRSIGVPEMDKYLREETNLDGDDESKRMILQASISSIKRNTRMLICNQLDKIQRLISEKMWSLHHIIATNIFKEDREENLDEAWTNTVLQPCQDIVKRFLKNDHHN
;
A
#
# COMPACT_ATOMS: atom_id res chain seq x y z
N MET A 1 -36.66 -26.68 -30.19
CA MET A 1 -36.83 -26.97 -28.76
C MET A 1 -35.49 -27.46 -28.22
N TYR A 2 -34.66 -26.52 -27.76
CA TYR A 2 -33.56 -26.80 -26.84
C TYR A 2 -33.63 -25.69 -25.78
N THR A 3 -34.12 -26.11 -24.63
CA THR A 3 -34.44 -25.31 -23.45
C THR A 3 -33.28 -25.54 -22.49
N PHE A 4 -32.38 -24.57 -22.33
CA PHE A 4 -31.54 -24.46 -21.13
C PHE A 4 -31.22 -22.98 -20.91
N ILE A 5 -32.10 -22.31 -20.17
CA ILE A 5 -31.78 -21.10 -19.44
C ILE A 5 -31.05 -21.60 -18.18
N ASN A 6 -29.71 -21.59 -18.20
CA ASN A 6 -28.96 -21.70 -16.96
C ASN A 6 -28.91 -20.31 -16.34
N ASN A 7 -29.89 -20.05 -15.48
CA ASN A 7 -29.82 -18.98 -14.50
C ASN A 7 -28.93 -19.47 -13.35
N GLU A 8 -27.61 -19.45 -13.52
CA GLU A 8 -26.69 -19.52 -12.38
C GLU A 8 -26.46 -18.10 -11.87
N GLU A 9 -27.45 -17.53 -11.18
CA GLU A 9 -27.21 -16.43 -10.25
C GLU A 9 -26.41 -17.01 -9.07
N SER A 10 -25.09 -17.15 -9.27
CA SER A 10 -24.18 -17.54 -8.21
C SER A 10 -24.09 -16.39 -7.21
N ASN A 11 -24.53 -16.60 -5.97
CA ASN A 11 -24.31 -15.65 -4.89
C ASN A 11 -22.80 -15.64 -4.54
N LYS A 12 -22.04 -14.75 -5.18
CA LYS A 12 -20.58 -14.66 -5.03
C LYS A 12 -20.21 -14.19 -3.63
N LYS A 13 -19.06 -14.65 -3.12
CA LYS A 13 -18.54 -14.25 -1.80
C LYS A 13 -18.02 -12.80 -1.87
N LYS A 14 -18.31 -11.97 -0.88
CA LYS A 14 -17.92 -10.55 -0.90
C LYS A 14 -16.53 -10.29 -0.35
N VAL A 15 -15.74 -9.46 -1.04
CA VAL A 15 -14.42 -8.99 -0.60
C VAL A 15 -14.31 -7.49 -0.84
N ILE A 16 -13.76 -6.75 0.14
CA ILE A 16 -13.56 -5.30 0.04
C ILE A 16 -12.06 -5.01 -0.08
N PHE A 17 -11.70 -4.12 -0.99
CA PHE A 17 -10.33 -3.64 -1.19
C PHE A 17 -10.24 -2.16 -0.85
N ILE A 18 -9.32 -1.80 0.05
CA ILE A 18 -8.98 -0.41 0.38
C ILE A 18 -7.59 -0.11 -0.17
N MET A 19 -7.57 0.70 -1.22
CA MET A 19 -6.37 1.09 -1.96
C MET A 19 -5.97 2.52 -1.56
N GLY A 20 -4.66 2.76 -1.45
CA GLY A 20 -4.13 4.07 -1.11
C GLY A 20 -2.60 4.07 -1.07
N ALA A 21 -2.02 5.27 -1.11
CA ALA A 21 -0.57 5.44 -1.12
C ALA A 21 0.11 5.07 0.21
N THR A 22 1.43 4.93 0.17
CA THR A 22 2.28 4.71 1.36
C THR A 22 2.10 5.85 2.37
N GLY A 23 1.96 5.51 3.66
CA GLY A 23 1.62 6.49 4.70
C GLY A 23 0.36 6.17 5.52
N THR A 24 -0.40 5.16 5.09
CA THR A 24 -1.76 4.83 5.56
C THR A 24 -1.83 3.75 6.65
N GLY A 25 -0.72 3.50 7.36
CA GLY A 25 -0.70 2.71 8.62
C GLY A 25 -0.88 1.19 8.49
N LYS A 26 0.02 0.47 7.79
CA LYS A 26 -0.05 -1.00 7.60
C LYS A 26 1.34 -1.64 7.84
N SER A 27 1.45 -2.74 8.60
CA SER A 27 2.74 -3.41 8.93
C SER A 27 2.61 -4.95 9.09
N ARG A 28 3.66 -5.71 8.70
CA ARG A 28 3.97 -7.10 9.14
C ARG A 28 5.44 -7.47 8.81
N GLU A 29 6.05 -8.39 9.57
CA GLU A 29 7.44 -8.90 9.43
C GLU A 29 7.58 -10.02 8.36
N ILE A 30 8.72 -10.05 7.64
CA ILE A 30 9.11 -11.03 6.60
C ILE A 30 10.61 -11.36 6.75
N GLU A 31 11.06 -12.58 6.40
CA GLU A 31 12.49 -12.95 6.33
C GLU A 31 13.27 -12.04 5.34
N PRO A 32 14.39 -11.42 5.75
CA PRO A 32 15.01 -10.30 5.03
C PRO A 32 15.41 -10.58 3.57
N ASP A 33 15.90 -11.79 3.30
CA ASP A 33 16.51 -12.14 2.02
C ASP A 33 15.57 -12.92 1.08
N SER A 34 14.36 -13.21 1.54
CA SER A 34 13.35 -13.89 0.74
C SER A 34 12.55 -12.88 -0.09
N ASP A 35 12.45 -13.13 -1.40
CA ASP A 35 11.49 -12.41 -2.23
C ASP A 35 10.09 -12.90 -1.87
N PHE A 36 9.22 -11.99 -1.45
CA PHE A 36 7.81 -12.28 -1.29
C PHE A 36 7.10 -12.01 -2.62
N THR A 37 6.82 -13.06 -3.38
CA THR A 37 6.30 -12.92 -4.74
C THR A 37 4.81 -12.55 -4.75
N PRO A 38 4.30 -11.98 -5.85
CA PRO A 38 2.87 -11.80 -6.02
C PRO A 38 2.07 -13.12 -5.94
N GLU A 39 2.63 -14.24 -6.40
CA GLU A 39 2.01 -15.57 -6.29
C GLU A 39 1.87 -15.98 -4.82
N ASP A 40 2.92 -15.79 -4.02
CA ASP A 40 2.89 -16.04 -2.57
C ASP A 40 1.79 -15.22 -1.89
N PHE A 41 1.69 -13.94 -2.26
CA PHE A 41 0.61 -13.07 -1.80
C PHE A 41 -0.76 -13.63 -2.16
N CYS A 42 -0.97 -14.02 -3.41
CA CYS A 42 -2.28 -14.50 -3.86
C CYS A 42 -2.71 -15.75 -3.09
N LEU A 43 -1.79 -16.72 -2.95
CA LEU A 43 -2.04 -17.94 -2.19
C LEU A 43 -2.40 -17.65 -0.73
N GLN A 44 -1.63 -16.80 -0.06
CA GLN A 44 -1.91 -16.42 1.33
C GLN A 44 -3.21 -15.62 1.46
N ALA A 45 -3.47 -14.66 0.56
CA ALA A 45 -4.66 -13.83 0.57
C ALA A 45 -5.93 -14.68 0.45
N ILE A 46 -5.96 -15.66 -0.47
CA ILE A 46 -7.10 -16.56 -0.64
C ILE A 46 -7.35 -17.38 0.62
N VAL A 47 -6.30 -17.92 1.25
CA VAL A 47 -6.42 -18.68 2.51
C VAL A 47 -7.03 -17.82 3.61
N TYR A 48 -6.56 -16.58 3.77
CA TYR A 48 -7.10 -15.67 4.78
C TYR A 48 -8.53 -15.22 4.47
N ILE A 49 -8.85 -14.92 3.21
CA ILE A 49 -10.20 -14.60 2.75
C ILE A 49 -11.16 -15.72 3.16
N GLU A 50 -10.85 -16.97 2.80
CA GLU A 50 -11.71 -18.12 3.11
C GLU A 50 -11.83 -18.35 4.63
N LYS A 51 -10.76 -18.13 5.39
CA LYS A 51 -10.79 -18.22 6.86
C LYS A 51 -11.73 -17.17 7.47
N ILE A 52 -11.68 -15.92 6.99
CA ILE A 52 -12.54 -14.83 7.47
C ILE A 52 -14.00 -15.10 7.12
N LEU A 53 -14.26 -15.54 5.88
CA LEU A 53 -15.61 -15.86 5.41
C LEU A 53 -16.26 -16.97 6.22
N LYS A 54 -15.50 -18.00 6.64
CA LYS A 54 -15.98 -19.06 7.56
C LYS A 54 -16.46 -18.52 8.90
N THR A 55 -16.01 -17.35 9.32
CA THR A 55 -16.46 -16.69 10.56
C THR A 55 -17.67 -15.78 10.36
N GLN A 56 -18.32 -15.83 9.19
CA GLN A 56 -19.43 -14.93 8.79
C GLN A 56 -19.04 -13.45 8.84
N ARG A 57 -17.76 -13.15 8.56
CA ARG A 57 -17.22 -11.80 8.47
C ARG A 57 -16.83 -11.49 7.04
N VAL A 58 -16.82 -10.20 6.71
CA VAL A 58 -16.41 -9.72 5.39
C VAL A 58 -14.89 -9.47 5.39
N PRO A 59 -14.11 -10.13 4.51
CA PRO A 59 -12.68 -9.87 4.37
C PRO A 59 -12.43 -8.49 3.75
N ILE A 60 -11.49 -7.75 4.34
CA ILE A 60 -11.02 -6.46 3.85
C ILE A 60 -9.52 -6.55 3.59
N ILE A 61 -9.11 -6.35 2.33
CA ILE A 61 -7.72 -6.27 1.91
C ILE A 61 -7.31 -4.81 1.85
N VAL A 62 -6.24 -4.46 2.54
CA VAL A 62 -5.79 -3.08 2.67
C VAL A 62 -4.32 -3.04 2.28
N GLY A 63 -3.96 -2.33 1.21
CA GLY A 63 -2.56 -2.28 0.72
C GLY A 63 -2.26 -1.08 -0.18
N GLY A 64 -0.97 -0.85 -0.45
CA GLY A 64 -0.49 0.13 -1.45
C GLY A 64 0.24 -0.53 -2.64
N SER A 65 0.47 -1.85 -2.57
CA SER A 65 1.08 -2.63 -3.65
C SER A 65 0.01 -3.04 -4.66
N ASN A 66 -0.38 -2.11 -5.53
CA ASN A 66 -1.46 -2.32 -6.49
C ASN A 66 -1.17 -3.45 -7.49
N SER A 67 0.10 -3.80 -7.73
CA SER A 67 0.49 -4.96 -8.54
C SER A 67 0.03 -6.29 -7.93
N TYR A 68 0.03 -6.41 -6.59
CA TYR A 68 -0.34 -7.64 -5.89
C TYR A 68 -1.87 -7.81 -5.90
N ILE A 69 -2.58 -6.68 -5.74
CA ILE A 69 -4.04 -6.64 -5.84
C ILE A 69 -4.47 -6.93 -7.29
N GLU A 70 -3.81 -6.33 -8.28
CA GLU A 70 -4.06 -6.60 -9.70
C GLU A 70 -3.87 -8.09 -10.00
N GLN A 71 -2.77 -8.70 -9.58
CA GLN A 71 -2.53 -10.12 -9.82
C GLN A 71 -3.57 -11.00 -9.13
N LEU A 72 -3.91 -10.74 -7.87
CA LEU A 72 -4.93 -11.51 -7.16
C LEU A 72 -6.28 -11.50 -7.89
N VAL A 73 -6.68 -10.35 -8.42
CA VAL A 73 -8.00 -10.16 -9.04
C VAL A 73 -8.04 -10.65 -10.49
N GLU A 74 -6.99 -10.38 -11.26
CA GLU A 74 -6.95 -10.59 -12.72
C GLU A 74 -6.37 -11.94 -13.14
N ASP A 75 -5.63 -12.62 -12.26
CA ASP A 75 -4.97 -13.87 -12.63
C ASP A 75 -6.01 -14.98 -12.89
N PRO A 76 -6.01 -15.57 -14.11
CA PRO A 76 -6.98 -16.57 -14.51
C PRO A 76 -6.88 -17.87 -13.71
N VAL A 77 -5.72 -18.18 -13.09
CA VAL A 77 -5.53 -19.36 -12.24
C VAL A 77 -6.40 -19.28 -11.00
N PHE A 78 -6.50 -18.09 -10.39
CA PHE A 78 -7.29 -17.92 -9.17
C PHE A 78 -8.78 -17.76 -9.46
N MET A 79 -9.15 -17.35 -10.68
CA MET A 79 -10.53 -17.08 -11.12
C MET A 79 -11.26 -16.17 -10.11
N PHE A 80 -10.58 -15.15 -9.62
CA PHE A 80 -11.02 -14.39 -8.44
C PHE A 80 -12.37 -13.71 -8.68
N ASN A 81 -12.51 -13.00 -9.81
CA ASN A 81 -13.75 -12.34 -10.22
C ASN A 81 -14.93 -13.30 -10.47
N TYR A 82 -14.67 -14.61 -10.62
CA TYR A 82 -15.73 -15.62 -10.70
C TYR A 82 -16.21 -16.03 -9.30
N LYS A 83 -15.30 -16.17 -8.34
CA LYS A 83 -15.58 -16.64 -6.98
C LYS A 83 -16.07 -15.54 -6.05
N TYR A 84 -15.59 -14.31 -6.27
CA TYR A 84 -15.81 -13.19 -5.37
C TYR A 84 -16.45 -12.01 -6.09
N ASP A 85 -17.29 -11.29 -5.34
CA ASP A 85 -17.73 -9.95 -5.71
C ASP A 85 -16.86 -8.94 -4.96
N CYS A 86 -16.36 -7.94 -5.69
CA CYS A 86 -15.27 -7.07 -5.24
C CYS A 86 -15.77 -5.63 -5.14
N CYS A 87 -15.59 -5.01 -3.97
CA CYS A 87 -15.81 -3.58 -3.78
C CYS A 87 -14.46 -2.88 -3.63
N PHE A 88 -14.10 -2.03 -4.60
CA PHE A 88 -12.86 -1.26 -4.56
C PHE A 88 -13.12 0.15 -4.07
N ILE A 89 -12.43 0.56 -3.01
CA ILE A 89 -12.47 1.92 -2.47
C ILE A 89 -11.07 2.52 -2.61
N TRP A 90 -11.00 3.68 -3.27
CA TRP A 90 -9.78 4.44 -3.45
C TRP A 90 -9.89 5.76 -2.69
N ILE A 91 -8.99 5.92 -1.72
CA ILE A 91 -8.83 7.19 -0.98
C ILE A 91 -7.74 8.00 -1.68
N ASP A 92 -8.13 9.13 -2.24
CA ASP A 92 -7.30 10.01 -3.03
C ASP A 92 -6.99 11.31 -2.29
N VAL A 93 -5.76 11.78 -2.45
CA VAL A 93 -5.25 13.00 -1.82
C VAL A 93 -4.36 13.69 -2.82
N GLU A 94 -4.51 15.00 -2.95
CA GLU A 94 -3.71 15.80 -3.87
C GLU A 94 -2.20 15.58 -3.67
N GLN A 95 -1.48 15.39 -4.78
CA GLN A 95 -0.06 15.05 -4.79
C GLN A 95 0.81 16.06 -4.02
N SER A 96 0.50 17.36 -4.12
CA SER A 96 1.22 18.42 -3.42
C SER A 96 1.15 18.25 -1.90
N VAL A 97 -0.03 17.87 -1.39
CA VAL A 97 -0.31 17.63 0.03
C VAL A 97 0.37 16.35 0.50
N LEU A 98 0.28 15.27 -0.28
CA LEU A 98 0.97 14.02 0.01
C LEU A 98 2.49 14.18 0.08
N ASN A 99 3.07 14.95 -0.84
CA ASN A 99 4.50 15.21 -0.88
C ASN A 99 4.98 15.89 0.40
N CYS A 100 4.27 16.92 0.87
CA CYS A 100 4.60 17.60 2.13
C CYS A 100 4.55 16.63 3.32
N ARG A 101 3.48 15.84 3.41
CA ARG A 101 3.31 14.87 4.52
C ARG A 101 4.33 13.75 4.50
N VAL A 102 4.72 13.27 3.32
CA VAL A 102 5.78 12.28 3.19
C VAL A 102 7.11 12.83 3.67
N ASP A 103 7.44 14.06 3.31
CA ASP A 103 8.68 14.69 3.78
C ASP A 103 8.71 14.77 5.31
N MET A 104 7.61 15.21 5.92
CA MET A 104 7.46 15.23 7.38
C MET A 104 7.54 13.82 8.01
N ARG A 105 6.90 12.83 7.39
CA ARG A 105 6.91 11.44 7.87
C ARG A 105 8.31 10.85 7.81
N VAL A 106 9.08 11.12 6.75
CA VAL A 106 10.48 10.69 6.66
C VAL A 106 11.31 11.35 7.77
N ASP A 107 11.10 12.63 8.04
CA ASP A 107 11.79 13.30 9.15
C ASP A 107 11.44 12.68 10.51
N GLN A 108 10.17 12.31 10.71
CA GLN A 108 9.73 11.58 11.90
C GLN A 108 10.34 10.18 11.98
N MET A 109 10.42 9.46 10.86
CA MET A 109 11.05 8.13 10.80
C MET A 109 12.54 8.19 11.15
N VAL A 110 13.26 9.19 10.63
CA VAL A 110 14.68 9.42 11.00
C VAL A 110 14.82 9.68 12.50
N LYS A 111 13.97 10.54 13.06
CA LYS A 111 13.94 10.81 14.52
C LYS A 111 13.59 9.58 15.36
N ALA A 112 12.77 8.68 14.80
CA ALA A 112 12.34 7.45 15.46
C ALA A 112 13.37 6.29 15.35
N GLY A 113 14.49 6.49 14.66
CA GLY A 113 15.56 5.49 14.56
C GLY A 113 15.63 4.75 13.23
N LEU A 114 15.09 5.29 12.12
CA LEU A 114 15.22 4.68 10.78
C LEU A 114 16.67 4.31 10.44
N VAL A 115 17.62 5.17 10.78
CA VAL A 115 19.04 4.91 10.49
C VAL A 115 19.53 3.69 11.26
N ASP A 116 19.09 3.53 12.51
CA ASP A 116 19.44 2.40 13.36
C ASP A 116 18.79 1.09 12.88
N GLU A 117 17.56 1.15 12.37
CA GLU A 117 16.89 0.01 11.75
C GLU A 117 17.63 -0.44 10.48
N VAL A 118 17.98 0.50 9.59
CA VAL A 118 18.70 0.17 8.34
C VAL A 118 20.10 -0.35 8.63
N ARG A 119 20.77 0.16 9.67
CA ARG A 119 22.09 -0.34 10.09
C ARG A 119 22.05 -1.82 10.50
N GLN A 120 20.95 -2.30 11.08
CA GLN A 120 20.83 -3.72 11.50
C GLN A 120 20.77 -4.70 10.33
N ILE A 121 20.30 -4.25 9.16
CA ILE A 121 20.22 -5.07 7.94
C ILE A 121 21.31 -4.73 6.92
N PHE A 122 22.22 -3.82 7.27
CA PHE A 122 23.31 -3.40 6.41
C PHE A 122 24.37 -4.50 6.28
N ILE A 123 24.84 -4.69 5.05
CA ILE A 123 25.88 -5.67 4.73
C ILE A 123 27.06 -4.91 4.14
N ALA A 124 28.18 -4.98 4.85
CA ALA A 124 29.40 -4.26 4.47
C ALA A 124 30.07 -4.80 3.21
N ASP A 125 29.74 -6.03 2.80
CA ASP A 125 30.30 -6.66 1.60
C ASP A 125 29.98 -5.87 0.32
N ALA A 126 30.92 -5.91 -0.63
CA ALA A 126 30.83 -5.20 -1.90
C ALA A 126 29.71 -5.73 -2.82
N ASP A 127 29.23 -6.95 -2.56
CA ASP A 127 28.20 -7.64 -3.35
C ASP A 127 26.77 -7.47 -2.77
N ALA A 128 26.52 -6.41 -1.99
CA ALA A 128 25.21 -6.13 -1.43
C ALA A 128 24.14 -5.95 -2.53
N ASP A 129 23.31 -6.98 -2.71
CA ASP A 129 22.23 -6.99 -3.70
C ASP A 129 20.96 -6.28 -3.16
N TYR A 130 20.79 -5.01 -3.52
CA TYR A 130 19.61 -4.21 -3.20
C TYR A 130 18.40 -4.51 -4.10
N THR A 131 18.51 -5.51 -4.98
CA THR A 131 17.43 -5.95 -5.86
C THR A 131 16.67 -7.14 -5.30
N LYS A 132 16.77 -7.47 -4.02
CA LYS A 132 16.07 -8.62 -3.40
C LYS A 132 15.46 -8.31 -2.04
N GLY A 133 14.35 -9.00 -1.75
CA GLY A 133 13.70 -9.05 -0.45
C GLY A 133 13.46 -7.68 0.17
N ILE A 134 13.73 -7.57 1.47
CA ILE A 134 13.55 -6.34 2.24
C ILE A 134 14.51 -5.23 1.81
N ARG A 135 15.62 -5.57 1.14
CA ARG A 135 16.66 -4.62 0.74
C ARG A 135 16.22 -3.69 -0.40
N ARG A 136 15.13 -4.03 -1.10
CA ARG A 136 14.47 -3.15 -2.07
C ARG A 136 13.74 -1.96 -1.41
N SER A 137 13.49 -2.03 -0.11
CA SER A 137 12.72 -1.01 0.62
C SER A 137 13.36 0.36 0.51
N ILE A 138 12.57 1.38 0.15
CA ILE A 138 13.01 2.79 0.17
C ILE A 138 13.51 3.11 1.58
N GLY A 139 14.74 3.62 1.67
CA GLY A 139 15.48 3.79 2.92
C GLY A 139 16.75 2.98 2.94
N VAL A 140 16.72 1.75 2.41
CA VAL A 140 17.85 0.82 2.49
C VAL A 140 18.93 1.16 1.46
N PRO A 141 18.64 1.21 0.14
CA PRO A 141 19.65 1.55 -0.86
C PRO A 141 20.18 2.98 -0.70
N GLU A 142 19.33 3.93 -0.28
CA GLU A 142 19.72 5.33 -0.10
C GLU A 142 20.71 5.55 1.05
N MET A 143 20.68 4.69 2.06
CA MET A 143 21.55 4.77 3.24
C MET A 143 22.87 4.02 3.07
N ASP A 144 23.03 3.19 2.04
CA ASP A 144 24.26 2.41 1.79
C ASP A 144 25.52 3.31 1.82
N LYS A 145 25.50 4.41 1.05
CA LYS A 145 26.63 5.34 0.99
C LYS A 145 26.96 5.95 2.35
N TYR A 146 25.94 6.33 3.11
CA TYR A 146 26.14 6.90 4.45
C TYR A 146 26.75 5.87 5.39
N LEU A 147 26.24 4.65 5.41
CA LEU A 147 26.70 3.59 6.32
C LEU A 147 28.13 3.13 5.98
N ARG A 148 28.52 3.14 4.70
CA ARG A 148 29.92 2.89 4.31
C ARG A 148 30.86 3.97 4.85
N GLU A 149 30.51 5.25 4.68
CA GLU A 149 31.32 6.37 5.18
C GLU A 149 31.29 6.51 6.70
N GLU A 150 30.23 6.04 7.36
CA GLU A 150 30.15 5.99 8.83
C GLU A 150 31.27 5.10 9.40
N THR A 151 31.59 3.98 8.73
CA THR A 151 32.69 3.08 9.13
C THR A 151 34.08 3.62 8.79
N ASN A 152 34.19 4.67 7.99
CA ASN A 152 35.45 5.28 7.60
C ASN A 152 35.99 6.18 8.73
N LEU A 153 37.09 5.76 9.35
CA LEU A 153 37.73 6.46 10.47
C LEU A 153 38.43 7.76 10.05
N ASP A 154 38.81 7.89 8.78
CA ASP A 154 39.49 9.07 8.23
C ASP A 154 38.50 10.16 7.75
N GLY A 155 37.20 9.84 7.75
CA GLY A 155 36.16 10.75 7.27
C GLY A 155 35.86 11.88 8.26
N ASP A 156 35.86 13.10 7.76
CA ASP A 156 35.45 14.31 8.48
C ASP A 156 33.95 14.28 8.87
N ASP A 157 33.64 14.72 10.09
CA ASP A 157 32.29 14.67 10.66
C ASP A 157 31.29 15.53 9.87
N GLU A 158 31.73 16.67 9.34
CA GLU A 158 30.87 17.52 8.50
C GLU A 158 30.53 16.82 7.19
N SER A 159 31.50 16.14 6.59
CA SER A 159 31.30 15.33 5.39
C SER A 159 30.30 14.19 5.63
N LYS A 160 30.40 13.47 6.75
CA LYS A 160 29.44 12.41 7.14
C LYS A 160 28.03 12.96 7.30
N ARG A 161 27.90 14.13 7.92
CA ARG A 161 26.61 14.81 8.08
C ARG A 161 25.99 15.21 6.74
N MET A 162 26.79 15.73 5.80
CA MET A 162 26.32 16.07 4.47
C MET A 162 25.81 14.85 3.71
N ILE A 163 26.49 13.70 3.82
CA ILE A 163 26.08 12.46 3.17
C ILE A 163 24.77 11.95 3.77
N LEU A 164 24.63 11.96 5.10
CA LEU A 164 23.36 11.60 5.75
C LEU A 164 22.19 12.46 5.25
N GLN A 165 22.37 13.77 5.18
CA GLN A 165 21.34 14.70 4.68
C GLN A 165 20.99 14.43 3.20
N ALA A 166 21.99 14.12 2.38
CA ALA A 166 21.77 13.72 0.99
C ALA A 166 20.98 12.41 0.89
N SER A 167 21.32 11.40 1.70
CA SER A 167 20.60 10.13 1.76
C SER A 167 19.14 10.31 2.22
N ILE A 168 18.88 11.12 3.25
CA ILE A 168 17.52 11.45 3.70
C ILE A 168 16.73 12.16 2.59
N SER A 169 17.36 13.10 1.89
CA SER A 169 16.75 13.79 0.75
C SER A 169 16.41 12.84 -0.39
N SER A 170 17.25 11.82 -0.61
CA SER A 170 16.99 10.75 -1.58
C SER A 170 15.79 9.89 -1.17
N ILE A 171 15.67 9.51 0.11
CA ILE A 171 14.50 8.77 0.63
C ILE A 171 13.22 9.55 0.37
N LYS A 172 13.20 10.85 0.71
CA LYS A 172 12.05 11.73 0.45
C LYS A 172 11.69 11.75 -1.04
N ARG A 173 12.68 11.97 -1.91
CA ARG A 173 12.50 11.96 -3.36
C ARG A 173 11.92 10.65 -3.87
N ASN A 174 12.51 9.51 -3.49
CA ASN A 174 12.09 8.20 -3.97
C ASN A 174 10.71 7.82 -3.43
N THR A 175 10.37 8.23 -2.20
CA THR A 175 9.02 8.05 -1.65
C THR A 175 7.98 8.87 -2.41
N ARG A 176 8.29 10.11 -2.82
CA ARG A 176 7.41 10.90 -3.70
C ARG A 176 7.22 10.25 -5.07
N MET A 177 8.29 9.72 -5.66
CA MET A 177 8.19 8.95 -6.91
C MET A 177 7.32 7.70 -6.76
N LEU A 178 7.42 7.00 -5.63
CA LEU A 178 6.56 5.86 -5.33
C LEU A 178 5.09 6.26 -5.30
N ILE A 179 4.74 7.41 -4.69
CA ILE A 179 3.36 7.90 -4.68
C ILE A 179 2.88 8.17 -6.10
N CYS A 180 3.67 8.86 -6.93
CA CYS A 180 3.31 9.11 -8.34
C CYS A 180 3.05 7.80 -9.07
N ASN A 181 3.95 6.81 -8.94
CA ASN A 181 3.81 5.51 -9.57
C ASN A 181 2.56 4.75 -9.08
N GLN A 182 2.23 4.86 -7.78
CA GLN A 182 1.03 4.27 -7.21
C GLN A 182 -0.23 4.89 -7.81
N LEU A 183 -0.26 6.22 -7.98
CA LEU A 183 -1.37 6.94 -8.59
C LEU A 183 -1.54 6.56 -10.05
N ASP A 184 -0.47 6.59 -10.84
CA ASP A 184 -0.47 6.17 -12.25
C ASP A 184 -1.00 4.74 -12.40
N LYS A 185 -0.58 3.84 -11.48
CA LYS A 185 -1.04 2.46 -11.47
C LYS A 185 -2.54 2.35 -11.17
N ILE A 186 -3.09 3.13 -10.23
CA ILE A 186 -4.55 3.15 -9.96
C ILE A 186 -5.31 3.67 -11.18
N GLN A 187 -4.84 4.76 -11.78
CA GLN A 187 -5.45 5.32 -13.00
C GLN A 187 -5.49 4.29 -14.12
N ARG A 188 -4.42 3.51 -14.28
CA ARG A 188 -4.35 2.40 -15.24
C ARG A 188 -5.36 1.29 -14.95
N LEU A 189 -5.58 0.93 -13.67
CA LEU A 189 -6.60 -0.06 -13.29
C LEU A 189 -8.02 0.43 -13.64
N ILE A 190 -8.27 1.72 -13.52
CA ILE A 190 -9.55 2.32 -13.94
C ILE A 190 -9.68 2.30 -15.46
N SER A 191 -8.67 2.79 -16.19
CA SER A 191 -8.77 3.05 -17.63
C SER A 191 -8.56 1.82 -18.52
N GLU A 192 -7.67 0.89 -18.14
CA GLU A 192 -7.35 -0.28 -18.94
C GLU A 192 -8.14 -1.52 -18.50
N LYS A 193 -8.34 -1.68 -17.19
CA LYS A 193 -9.00 -2.86 -16.61
C LYS A 193 -10.48 -2.66 -16.32
N MET A 194 -11.00 -1.44 -16.51
CA MET A 194 -12.41 -1.09 -16.27
C MET A 194 -12.88 -1.41 -14.85
N TRP A 195 -11.98 -1.34 -13.86
CA TRP A 195 -12.36 -1.58 -12.47
C TRP A 195 -13.29 -0.47 -11.98
N SER A 196 -14.39 -0.87 -11.33
CA SER A 196 -15.32 0.07 -10.69
C SER A 196 -14.78 0.47 -9.30
N LEU A 197 -14.10 1.61 -9.24
CA LEU A 197 -13.55 2.16 -8.00
C LEU A 197 -14.47 3.23 -7.43
N HIS A 198 -14.79 3.11 -6.14
CA HIS A 198 -15.39 4.20 -5.38
C HIS A 198 -14.31 5.19 -4.96
N HIS A 199 -14.27 6.34 -5.63
CA HIS A 199 -13.29 7.40 -5.41
C HIS A 199 -13.72 8.32 -4.27
N ILE A 200 -12.87 8.45 -3.25
CA ILE A 200 -13.09 9.30 -2.07
C ILE A 200 -11.93 10.29 -1.98
N ILE A 201 -12.25 11.59 -2.07
CA ILE A 201 -11.24 12.65 -2.02
C ILE A 201 -11.07 13.11 -0.56
N ALA A 202 -9.88 12.90 -0.02
CA ALA A 202 -9.52 13.23 1.36
C ALA A 202 -8.58 14.45 1.46
N THR A 203 -8.28 15.13 0.35
CA THR A 203 -7.32 16.26 0.27
C THR A 203 -7.50 17.31 1.36
N ASN A 204 -8.73 17.75 1.63
CA ASN A 204 -8.98 18.85 2.55
C ASN A 204 -8.64 18.51 4.01
N ILE A 205 -8.78 17.23 4.40
CA ILE A 205 -8.40 16.74 5.74
C ILE A 205 -6.90 16.95 5.99
N PHE A 206 -6.11 16.87 4.92
CA PHE A 206 -4.66 16.91 5.01
C PHE A 206 -4.05 18.28 4.72
N LYS A 207 -4.86 19.27 4.29
CA LYS A 207 -4.43 20.65 4.01
C LYS A 207 -4.44 21.54 5.25
N GLU A 208 -5.28 21.23 6.22
CA GLU A 208 -5.43 22.05 7.42
C GLU A 208 -4.55 21.48 8.54
N ASP A 209 -3.59 22.26 9.04
CA ASP A 209 -2.83 21.98 10.28
C ASP A 209 -3.72 22.16 11.53
N ARG A 210 -4.99 21.72 11.46
CA ARG A 210 -5.91 21.75 12.59
C ARG A 210 -5.82 20.41 13.31
N GLU A 211 -5.07 20.38 14.42
CA GLU A 211 -5.14 19.26 15.37
C GLU A 211 -6.54 19.18 16.01
N GLU A 212 -7.23 20.33 16.15
CA GLU A 212 -8.61 20.38 16.63
C GLU A 212 -9.59 19.94 15.52
N ASN A 213 -10.29 18.83 15.75
CA ASN A 213 -11.34 18.24 14.91
C ASN A 213 -10.89 17.43 13.68
N LEU A 214 -9.61 17.01 13.61
CA LEU A 214 -9.14 16.13 12.53
C LEU A 214 -9.94 14.80 12.47
N ASP A 215 -10.24 14.22 13.63
CA ASP A 215 -11.00 12.97 13.73
C ASP A 215 -12.43 13.12 13.21
N GLU A 216 -13.08 14.26 13.48
CA GLU A 216 -14.43 14.55 12.98
C GLU A 216 -14.41 14.80 11.47
N ALA A 217 -13.45 15.60 10.97
CA ALA A 217 -13.27 15.84 9.55
C ALA A 217 -12.98 14.55 8.77
N TRP A 218 -12.13 13.66 9.32
CA TRP A 218 -11.87 12.33 8.78
C TRP A 218 -13.13 11.46 8.79
N THR A 219 -13.86 11.47 9.91
CA THR A 219 -15.09 10.69 10.07
C THR A 219 -16.12 11.06 9.01
N ASN A 220 -16.34 12.36 8.80
CA ASN A 220 -17.35 12.86 7.88
C ASN A 220 -16.94 12.72 6.41
N THR A 221 -15.66 12.93 6.09
CA THR A 221 -15.18 12.99 4.69
C THR A 221 -14.77 11.63 4.14
N VAL A 222 -14.26 10.73 4.99
CA VAL A 222 -13.72 9.43 4.55
C VAL A 222 -14.51 8.28 5.15
N LEU A 223 -14.64 8.22 6.49
CA LEU A 223 -15.20 7.04 7.14
C LEU A 223 -16.67 6.83 6.82
N GLN A 224 -17.51 7.86 6.93
CA GLN A 224 -18.94 7.75 6.64
C GLN A 224 -19.22 7.37 5.18
N PRO A 225 -18.62 8.04 4.16
CA PRO A 225 -18.77 7.61 2.77
C PRO A 225 -18.31 6.17 2.53
N CYS A 226 -17.16 5.76 3.07
CA CYS A 226 -16.69 4.37 3.01
C CYS A 226 -17.74 3.41 3.59
N GLN A 227 -18.25 3.70 4.78
CA GLN A 227 -19.24 2.86 5.45
C GLN A 227 -20.53 2.75 4.64
N ASP A 228 -20.98 3.83 4.01
CA ASP A 228 -22.20 3.83 3.22
C ASP A 228 -22.04 3.05 1.90
N ILE A 229 -20.89 3.16 1.24
CA ILE A 229 -20.52 2.32 0.10
C ILE A 229 -20.55 0.85 0.50
N VAL A 230 -19.87 0.50 1.59
CA VAL A 230 -19.82 -0.88 2.09
C VAL A 230 -21.21 -1.39 2.47
N LYS A 231 -22.02 -0.59 3.19
CA LYS A 231 -23.40 -0.97 3.54
C LYS A 231 -24.25 -1.25 2.30
N ARG A 232 -24.16 -0.41 1.26
CA ARG A 232 -24.88 -0.62 -0.01
C ARG A 232 -24.41 -1.88 -0.70
N PHE A 233 -23.09 -2.05 -0.82
CA PHE A 233 -22.48 -3.24 -1.40
C PHE A 233 -22.94 -4.52 -0.69
N LEU A 234 -22.96 -4.54 0.64
CA LEU A 234 -23.44 -5.68 1.42
C LEU A 234 -24.96 -5.90 1.29
N LYS A 235 -25.76 -4.84 1.20
CA LYS A 235 -27.24 -4.91 1.08
C LYS A 235 -27.74 -5.34 -0.29
N ASN A 236 -26.95 -5.19 -1.35
CA ASN A 236 -27.34 -5.61 -2.70
C ASN A 236 -27.64 -7.12 -2.83
N ASP A 237 -27.48 -7.92 -1.76
CA ASP A 237 -27.94 -9.32 -1.68
C ASP A 237 -29.43 -9.47 -1.33
N HIS A 238 -30.13 -8.42 -0.87
CA HIS A 238 -31.50 -8.51 -0.35
C HIS A 238 -32.58 -8.13 -1.37
N HIS A 239 -32.23 -7.91 -2.63
CA HIS A 239 -33.19 -7.70 -3.72
C HIS A 239 -32.97 -8.75 -4.80
N ASN A 240 -33.25 -10.00 -4.45
CA ASN A 240 -33.66 -11.06 -5.36
C ASN A 240 -34.60 -12.02 -4.61
#